data_AF-A0A0N4W3H3-F1
#
_entry.id   AF-A0A0N4W3H3-F1
#
_cell.length_a   1.000
_cell.length_b   1.000
_cell.length_c   1.000
_cell.angle_alpha   90.00
_cell.angle_beta   90.00
_cell.angle_gamma   90.00
#
_symmetry.space_group_name_H-M   'P 1'
#
loop_
_entity.id
_entity.type
_entity.pdbx_description
1 polymer ?
#
loop_
_entity_poly.entity_id
_entity_poly.type
_entity_poly.pdbx_seq_one_letter_code
_entity_poly.pdbx_strand_id
1 'polypeptide(L)'
;MNEEGGYLGAMTYQCLYSGILDKLRSSKKDDDRALARLRSAMRTSESVSPSFLFDFTKILLAESELNINLQEAYLRMHDTSPTDDLVVQGHEHVPEYKELTKRAIELRRVLSRVPEEMADRHQFLETIKLIASSIKKLLEAINAVHQIVPQSAQQAVEKRKREFVHYSKRFSNTLKTYFKDQNAVQVSVSANQLVFQTSLIIKTVNEKLRR
;
A
#
# COMPACT_ATOMS: atom_id res chain seq x y z
N MET A 1 -4.37 -9.89 -19.51
CA MET A 1 -4.40 -8.81 -18.49
C MET A 1 -3.17 -9.00 -17.62
N ASN A 2 -2.15 -8.15 -17.79
CA ASN A 2 -0.93 -8.26 -16.98
C ASN A 2 -1.24 -7.88 -15.53
N GLU A 3 -1.09 -8.84 -14.63
CA GLU A 3 -1.28 -8.70 -13.17
C GLU A 3 -0.34 -7.68 -12.51
N GLU A 4 0.65 -7.16 -13.26
CA GLU A 4 1.65 -6.21 -12.77
C GLU A 4 1.14 -4.77 -12.64
N GLY A 5 0.01 -4.40 -13.27
CA GLY A 5 -0.49 -3.02 -13.28
C GLY A 5 -1.57 -2.70 -12.24
N GLY A 6 -2.40 -3.68 -11.85
CA GLY A 6 -3.62 -3.40 -11.09
C GLY A 6 -3.40 -2.88 -9.67
N TYR A 7 -2.36 -3.35 -8.99
CA TYR A 7 -2.08 -2.95 -7.61
C TYR A 7 -1.35 -1.60 -7.52
N LEU A 8 -0.36 -1.35 -8.39
CA LEU A 8 0.31 -0.03 -8.44
C LEU A 8 -0.67 1.05 -8.90
N GLY A 9 -1.54 0.74 -9.86
CA GLY A 9 -2.69 1.55 -10.26
C GLY A 9 -3.46 2.10 -9.06
N ALA A 10 -3.97 1.18 -8.23
CA ALA A 10 -4.74 1.52 -7.04
C ALA A 10 -3.99 2.35 -5.99
N MET A 11 -2.66 2.30 -5.96
CA MET A 11 -1.82 3.02 -4.97
C MET A 11 -1.27 4.35 -5.50
N THR A 12 -1.32 4.57 -6.81
CA THR A 12 -0.68 5.71 -7.50
C THR A 12 -1.14 7.06 -6.95
N TYR A 13 -2.44 7.22 -6.72
CA TYR A 13 -2.95 8.46 -6.18
C TYR A 13 -2.36 8.77 -4.80
N GLN A 14 -2.34 7.78 -3.89
CA GLN A 14 -1.85 7.97 -2.53
C GLN A 14 -0.33 8.17 -2.49
N CYS A 15 0.41 7.36 -3.26
CA CYS A 15 1.86 7.42 -3.25
C CYS A 15 2.41 8.68 -3.92
N LEU A 16 1.87 9.04 -5.09
CA LEU A 16 2.45 10.07 -5.93
C LEU A 16 1.66 11.37 -5.87
N TYR A 17 0.40 11.32 -6.28
CA TYR A 17 -0.37 12.55 -6.52
C TYR A 17 -0.77 13.27 -5.24
N SER A 18 -1.10 12.55 -4.15
CA SER A 18 -1.47 13.19 -2.89
C SER A 18 -0.32 14.05 -2.35
N GLY A 19 0.88 13.47 -2.25
CA GLY A 19 2.07 14.19 -1.79
C GLY A 19 2.49 15.34 -2.71
N ILE A 20 2.34 15.19 -4.03
CA ILE A 20 2.59 16.29 -4.98
C ILE A 20 1.63 17.45 -4.74
N LEU A 21 0.33 17.17 -4.58
CA LEU A 21 -0.68 18.21 -4.35
C LEU A 21 -0.46 18.94 -3.02
N ASP A 22 -0.05 18.22 -1.98
CA ASP A 22 0.27 18.84 -0.68
C ASP A 22 1.52 19.71 -0.77
N LYS A 23 2.59 19.24 -1.44
CA LYS A 23 3.79 20.05 -1.72
C LYS A 23 3.45 21.29 -2.55
N LEU A 24 2.63 21.15 -3.58
CA LEU A 24 2.17 22.28 -4.39
C LEU A 24 1.43 23.30 -3.55
N ARG A 25 0.53 22.85 -2.67
CA ARG A 25 -0.19 23.70 -1.72
C ARG A 25 0.76 24.47 -0.79
N SER A 26 1.77 23.79 -0.24
CA SER A 26 2.78 24.43 0.61
C SER A 26 3.65 25.44 -0.16
N SER A 27 3.91 25.18 -1.45
CA SER A 27 4.76 26.03 -2.30
C SER A 27 4.05 27.23 -2.93
N LYS A 28 2.75 27.11 -3.24
CA LYS A 28 1.95 28.13 -3.93
C LYS A 28 0.74 28.49 -3.07
N LYS A 29 0.90 29.50 -2.20
CA LYS A 29 -0.10 29.91 -1.21
C LYS A 29 -1.41 30.48 -1.78
N ASP A 30 -1.46 30.86 -3.06
CA ASP A 30 -2.54 31.71 -3.59
C ASP A 30 -3.64 31.02 -4.42
N ASP A 31 -3.56 29.72 -4.74
CA ASP A 31 -4.59 29.08 -5.58
C ASP A 31 -5.09 27.72 -5.08
N ASP A 32 -5.55 27.71 -3.82
CA ASP A 32 -6.23 26.57 -3.19
C ASP A 32 -7.43 26.07 -4.03
N ARG A 33 -8.07 26.94 -4.81
CA ARG A 33 -9.20 26.60 -5.69
C ARG A 33 -8.76 25.77 -6.89
N ALA A 34 -7.70 26.17 -7.59
CA ALA A 34 -7.16 25.38 -8.69
C ALA A 34 -6.67 24.00 -8.21
N LEU A 35 -5.99 23.94 -7.06
CA LEU A 35 -5.55 22.68 -6.46
C LEU A 35 -6.72 21.77 -6.07
N ALA A 36 -7.79 22.33 -5.49
CA ALA A 36 -9.00 21.57 -5.18
C ALA A 36 -9.65 20.98 -6.44
N ARG A 37 -9.73 21.76 -7.54
CA ARG A 37 -10.24 21.30 -8.82
C ARG A 37 -9.38 20.18 -9.41
N LEU A 38 -8.06 20.34 -9.43
CA LEU A 38 -7.13 19.33 -9.92
C LEU A 38 -7.24 18.03 -9.10
N ARG A 39 -7.28 18.14 -7.77
CA ARG A 39 -7.48 17.01 -6.86
C ARG A 39 -8.77 16.25 -7.17
N SER A 40 -9.87 16.97 -7.38
CA SER A 40 -11.17 16.38 -7.72
C SER A 40 -11.15 15.69 -9.09
N ALA A 41 -10.58 16.34 -10.10
CA ALA A 41 -10.45 15.78 -11.44
C ALA A 41 -9.63 14.48 -11.42
N MET A 42 -8.45 14.48 -10.79
CA MET A 42 -7.61 13.27 -10.67
C MET A 42 -8.35 12.11 -9.99
N ARG A 43 -9.03 12.37 -8.87
CA ARG A 43 -9.82 11.33 -8.17
C ARG A 43 -10.98 10.81 -9.01
N THR A 44 -11.63 11.69 -9.77
CA THR A 44 -12.75 11.32 -10.65
C THR A 44 -12.26 10.51 -11.85
N SER A 45 -11.15 10.89 -12.47
CA SER A 45 -10.53 10.12 -13.56
C SER A 45 -10.15 8.72 -13.09
N GLU A 46 -9.54 8.60 -11.91
CA GLU A 46 -9.16 7.30 -11.34
C GLU A 46 -10.37 6.43 -10.98
N SER A 47 -11.49 7.03 -10.52
CA SER A 47 -12.70 6.27 -10.19
C SER A 47 -13.46 5.79 -11.43
N VAL A 48 -13.47 6.60 -12.50
CA VAL A 48 -14.11 6.26 -13.78
C VAL A 48 -13.28 5.27 -14.59
N SER A 49 -11.94 5.42 -14.55
CA SER A 49 -11.00 4.57 -15.27
C SER A 49 -9.88 4.12 -14.32
N PRO A 50 -10.02 2.94 -13.69
CA PRO A 50 -9.01 2.41 -12.78
C PRO A 50 -7.62 2.34 -13.43
N SER A 51 -6.58 2.73 -12.70
CA SER A 51 -5.19 2.86 -13.16
C SER A 51 -4.91 4.00 -14.13
N PHE A 52 -5.88 4.89 -14.40
CA PHE A 52 -5.65 6.04 -15.29
C PHE A 52 -4.45 6.87 -14.86
N LEU A 53 -4.33 7.18 -13.56
CA LEU A 53 -3.22 7.99 -13.05
C LEU A 53 -1.87 7.26 -13.15
N PHE A 54 -1.87 5.92 -13.06
CA PHE A 54 -0.68 5.12 -13.25
C PHE A 54 -0.22 5.12 -14.70
N ASP A 55 -1.13 4.89 -15.64
CA ASP A 55 -0.83 4.92 -17.07
C ASP A 55 -0.39 6.32 -17.50
N PHE A 56 -1.05 7.36 -17.00
CA PHE A 56 -0.65 8.75 -17.19
C PHE A 56 0.78 9.01 -16.65
N THR A 57 1.11 8.51 -15.45
CA THR A 57 2.48 8.60 -14.90
C THR A 57 3.50 7.89 -15.78
N LYS A 58 3.19 6.69 -16.26
CA LYS A 58 4.09 5.91 -17.13
C LYS A 58 4.40 6.66 -18.43
N ILE A 59 3.37 7.26 -19.04
CA ILE A 59 3.54 8.07 -20.25
C ILE A 59 4.42 9.28 -19.94
N LEU A 60 4.14 10.02 -18.86
CA LEU A 60 4.96 11.17 -18.47
C LEU A 60 6.44 10.82 -18.28
N LEU A 61 6.74 9.68 -17.64
CA LEU A 61 8.12 9.25 -17.44
C LEU A 61 8.81 8.84 -18.75
N ALA A 62 8.09 8.16 -19.64
CA ALA A 62 8.61 7.78 -20.95
C ALA A 62 8.94 9.01 -21.80
N GLU A 63 8.04 9.99 -21.85
CA GLU A 63 8.24 11.27 -22.56
C GLU A 63 9.34 12.13 -21.92
N SER A 64 9.62 11.94 -20.63
CA SER A 64 10.71 12.64 -19.92
C SER A 64 12.06 11.93 -20.04
N GLU A 65 12.14 10.81 -20.79
CA GLU A 65 13.33 9.95 -20.93
C GLU A 65 13.91 9.47 -19.58
N LEU A 66 13.07 9.37 -18.55
CA LEU A 66 13.49 8.93 -17.22
C LEU A 66 13.33 7.41 -17.09
N ASN A 67 14.45 6.72 -16.87
CA ASN A 67 14.45 5.28 -16.59
C ASN A 67 14.31 5.02 -15.08
N ILE A 68 13.07 4.93 -14.59
CA ILE A 68 12.77 4.72 -13.17
C ILE A 68 12.19 3.32 -12.95
N ASN A 69 12.77 2.57 -12.00
CA ASN A 69 12.14 1.36 -11.48
C ASN A 69 10.90 1.70 -10.65
N LEU A 70 9.72 1.64 -11.28
CA LEU A 70 8.45 1.98 -10.63
C LEU A 70 8.13 1.13 -9.40
N GLN A 71 8.52 -0.14 -9.38
CA GLN A 71 8.26 -1.02 -8.24
C GLN A 71 9.02 -0.53 -7.01
N GLU A 72 10.28 -0.19 -7.19
CA GLU A 72 11.15 0.30 -6.13
C GLU A 72 10.77 1.73 -5.70
N ALA A 73 10.44 2.60 -6.66
CA ALA A 73 10.00 3.97 -6.40
C ALA A 73 8.72 3.98 -5.55
N TYR A 74 7.69 3.21 -5.93
CA TYR A 74 6.44 3.13 -5.18
C TYR A 74 6.68 2.56 -3.78
N LEU A 75 7.53 1.54 -3.67
CA LEU A 75 7.84 0.93 -2.39
C LEU A 75 8.47 1.94 -1.42
N ARG A 76 9.43 2.75 -1.88
CA ARG A 76 10.00 3.84 -1.08
C ARG A 76 8.96 4.87 -0.66
N MET A 77 8.11 5.27 -1.60
CA MET A 77 7.14 6.35 -1.38
C MET A 77 6.14 6.00 -0.28
N HIS A 78 5.84 4.71 -0.04
CA HIS A 78 4.95 4.28 1.03
C HIS A 78 5.34 4.74 2.45
N ASP A 79 6.62 5.07 2.69
CA ASP A 79 7.08 5.58 3.98
C ASP A 79 6.45 6.95 4.33
N THR A 80 6.36 7.83 3.33
CA THR A 80 5.88 9.21 3.48
C THR A 80 4.49 9.45 2.92
N SER A 81 3.93 8.46 2.21
CA SER A 81 2.57 8.53 1.68
C SER A 81 1.55 8.69 2.79
N PRO A 82 0.44 9.42 2.57
CA PRO A 82 -0.68 9.47 3.50
C PRO A 82 -1.19 8.07 3.87
N THR A 83 -1.76 7.94 5.07
CA THR A 83 -2.25 6.66 5.61
C THR A 83 -3.77 6.59 5.63
N ASP A 84 -4.48 7.55 5.03
CA ASP A 84 -5.95 7.64 5.07
C ASP A 84 -6.65 6.40 4.48
N ASP A 85 -5.98 5.73 3.53
CA ASP A 85 -6.44 4.47 2.92
C ASP A 85 -6.33 3.26 3.86
N LEU A 86 -5.59 3.40 4.97
CA LEU A 86 -5.37 2.37 5.98
C LEU A 86 -6.18 2.58 7.27
N VAL A 87 -7.02 3.62 7.32
CA VAL A 87 -7.87 3.91 8.48
C VAL A 87 -9.25 3.27 8.33
N VAL A 88 -9.74 2.66 9.41
CA VAL A 88 -11.15 2.24 9.51
C VAL A 88 -12.02 3.46 9.88
N GLN A 89 -12.67 4.04 8.88
CA GLN A 89 -13.31 5.35 8.98
C GLN A 89 -14.57 5.32 9.83
N GLY A 90 -14.69 6.27 10.76
CA GLY A 90 -15.84 6.41 11.66
C GLY A 90 -15.83 5.48 12.88
N HIS A 91 -14.83 4.60 12.96
CA HIS A 91 -14.68 3.64 14.06
C HIS A 91 -13.28 3.70 14.71
N GLU A 92 -12.59 4.84 14.58
CA GLU A 92 -11.22 5.04 15.09
C GLU A 92 -11.12 4.97 16.62
N HIS A 93 -12.25 5.12 17.31
CA HIS A 93 -12.36 5.03 18.77
C HIS A 93 -12.43 3.59 19.27
N VAL A 94 -12.76 2.61 18.41
CA VAL A 94 -12.85 1.20 18.76
C VAL A 94 -11.44 0.60 18.81
N PRO A 95 -11.03 -0.03 19.93
CA PRO A 95 -9.66 -0.50 20.12
C PRO A 95 -9.15 -1.43 19.01
N GLU A 96 -9.96 -2.38 18.57
CA GLU A 96 -9.59 -3.39 17.57
C GLU A 96 -9.36 -2.77 16.19
N TYR A 97 -10.20 -1.82 15.78
CA TYR A 97 -10.05 -1.12 14.50
C TYR A 97 -8.87 -0.14 14.51
N LYS A 98 -8.65 0.53 15.65
CA LYS A 98 -7.46 1.37 15.87
C LYS A 98 -6.18 0.55 15.81
N GLU A 99 -6.18 -0.62 16.43
CA GLU A 99 -5.04 -1.53 16.42
C GLU A 99 -4.79 -2.09 15.01
N LEU A 100 -5.84 -2.50 14.29
CA LEU A 100 -5.73 -2.92 12.89
C LEU A 100 -5.09 -1.82 12.02
N THR A 101 -5.56 -0.58 12.14
CA THR A 101 -5.02 0.59 11.44
C THR A 101 -3.53 0.77 11.76
N LYS A 102 -3.17 0.73 13.05
CA LYS A 102 -1.79 0.86 13.51
C LYS A 102 -0.88 -0.22 12.90
N ARG A 103 -1.29 -1.48 12.94
CA ARG A 103 -0.49 -2.60 12.40
C ARG A 103 -0.38 -2.58 10.89
N ALA A 104 -1.41 -2.13 10.18
CA ALA A 104 -1.36 -1.92 8.75
C ALA A 104 -0.30 -0.88 8.37
N ILE A 105 -0.28 0.26 9.06
CA ILE A 105 0.70 1.34 8.85
C ILE A 105 2.12 0.88 9.20
N GLU A 106 2.29 0.19 10.33
CA GLU A 106 3.59 -0.37 10.74
C GLU A 106 4.14 -1.34 9.68
N LEU A 107 3.33 -2.28 9.19
CA LEU A 107 3.76 -3.21 8.14
C LEU A 107 4.14 -2.47 6.85
N ARG A 108 3.33 -1.51 6.41
CA ARG A 108 3.61 -0.71 5.21
C ARG A 108 4.97 0.02 5.33
N ARG A 109 5.25 0.64 6.47
CA ARG A 109 6.51 1.37 6.72
C ARG A 109 7.73 0.47 6.83
N VAL A 110 7.59 -0.74 7.36
CA VAL A 110 8.72 -1.67 7.37
C VAL A 110 9.00 -2.17 5.96
N LEU A 111 7.96 -2.46 5.16
CA LEU A 111 8.12 -2.87 3.76
C LEU A 111 8.75 -1.78 2.90
N SER A 112 8.48 -0.50 3.15
CA SER A 112 9.06 0.62 2.38
C SER A 112 10.57 0.80 2.54
N ARG A 113 11.16 0.22 3.60
CA ARG A 113 12.61 0.26 3.86
C ARG A 113 13.39 -0.77 3.05
N VAL A 114 12.71 -1.76 2.47
CA VAL A 114 13.33 -2.87 1.73
C VAL A 114 14.33 -2.39 0.66
N PRO A 115 14.01 -1.42 -0.23
CA PRO A 115 14.96 -0.96 -1.24
C PRO A 115 16.28 -0.43 -0.70
N GLU A 116 16.26 0.29 0.43
CA GLU A 116 17.47 0.88 1.03
C GLU A 116 18.30 -0.17 1.77
N GLU A 117 17.64 -1.11 2.43
CA GLU A 117 18.30 -2.06 3.32
C GLU A 117 18.84 -3.29 2.58
N MET A 118 18.33 -3.58 1.39
CA MET A 118 18.77 -4.72 0.57
C MET A 118 20.25 -4.68 0.19
N ALA A 119 20.87 -3.50 0.17
CA ALA A 119 22.31 -3.37 -0.13
C ALA A 119 23.20 -3.93 0.99
N ASP A 120 22.74 -3.92 2.24
CA ASP A 120 23.45 -4.47 3.39
C ASP A 120 22.74 -5.74 3.88
N ARG A 121 23.39 -6.88 3.68
CA ARG A 121 22.83 -8.18 4.04
C ARG A 121 22.44 -8.29 5.52
N HIS A 122 23.23 -7.70 6.44
CA HIS A 122 22.95 -7.79 7.86
C HIS A 122 21.71 -6.95 8.21
N GLN A 123 21.67 -5.71 7.73
CA GLN A 123 20.50 -4.84 7.90
C GLN A 123 19.26 -5.48 7.29
N PHE A 124 19.36 -6.01 6.07
CA PHE A 124 18.24 -6.64 5.39
C PHE A 124 17.67 -7.84 6.16
N LEU A 125 18.52 -8.67 6.77
CA LEU A 125 18.07 -9.78 7.61
C LEU A 125 17.30 -9.30 8.85
N GLU A 126 17.73 -8.20 9.48
CA GLU A 126 16.97 -7.58 10.57
C GLU A 126 15.62 -7.03 10.08
N THR A 127 15.58 -6.41 8.91
CA THR A 127 14.33 -5.95 8.27
C THR A 127 13.38 -7.10 8.00
N ILE A 128 13.87 -8.24 7.51
CA ILE A 128 13.04 -9.43 7.29
C ILE A 128 12.41 -9.91 8.61
N LYS A 129 13.16 -9.88 9.73
CA LYS A 129 12.61 -10.23 11.06
C LYS A 129 11.53 -9.23 11.48
N LEU A 130 11.75 -7.92 11.25
CA LEU A 130 10.76 -6.89 11.53
C LEU A 130 9.50 -7.09 10.68
N ILE A 131 9.63 -7.38 9.39
CA ILE A 131 8.50 -7.67 8.49
C ILE A 131 7.71 -8.88 9.02
N ALA A 132 8.39 -9.98 9.35
CA ALA A 132 7.74 -11.18 9.87
C ALA A 132 6.96 -10.88 11.18
N SER A 133 7.54 -10.10 12.08
CA SER A 133 6.90 -9.64 13.32
C SER A 133 5.67 -8.77 13.03
N SER A 134 5.77 -7.82 12.11
CA SER A 134 4.65 -6.94 11.71
C SER A 134 3.53 -7.71 11.03
N ILE A 135 3.83 -8.69 10.17
CA ILE A 135 2.84 -9.59 9.55
C ILE A 135 2.08 -10.35 10.63
N LYS A 136 2.80 -10.93 11.61
CA LYS A 136 2.17 -11.67 12.72
C LYS A 136 1.21 -10.77 13.51
N LYS A 137 1.65 -9.58 13.92
CA LYS A 137 0.83 -8.62 14.66
C LYS A 137 -0.38 -8.14 13.86
N LEU A 138 -0.23 -7.92 12.55
CA LEU A 138 -1.36 -7.58 11.69
C LEU A 138 -2.38 -8.72 11.61
N LEU A 139 -1.94 -9.98 11.47
CA LEU A 139 -2.83 -11.14 11.47
C LEU A 139 -3.59 -11.29 12.80
N GLU A 140 -2.93 -11.03 13.94
CA GLU A 140 -3.56 -11.00 15.26
C GLU A 140 -4.65 -9.91 15.33
N ALA A 141 -4.36 -8.69 14.85
CA ALA A 141 -5.33 -7.61 14.78
C ALA A 141 -6.51 -7.92 13.85
N ILE A 142 -6.27 -8.56 12.69
CA ILE A 142 -7.34 -9.02 11.79
C ILE A 142 -8.24 -10.03 12.47
N ASN A 143 -7.67 -10.98 13.24
CA ASN A 143 -8.46 -11.95 13.99
C ASN A 143 -9.32 -11.30 15.07
N ALA A 144 -8.79 -10.30 15.79
CA ALA A 144 -9.56 -9.53 16.77
C ALA A 144 -10.72 -8.78 16.09
N VAL A 145 -10.44 -8.10 14.97
CA VAL A 145 -11.46 -7.43 14.16
C VAL A 145 -12.52 -8.40 13.66
N HIS A 146 -12.13 -9.60 13.22
CA HIS A 146 -13.07 -10.63 12.77
C HIS A 146 -14.11 -11.02 13.83
N GLN A 147 -13.78 -10.91 15.13
CA GLN A 147 -14.73 -11.20 16.22
C GLN A 147 -15.77 -10.09 16.41
N ILE A 148 -15.43 -8.84 16.09
CA ILE A 148 -16.29 -7.67 16.37
C ILE A 148 -17.03 -7.13 15.14
N VAL A 149 -16.61 -7.52 13.93
CA VAL A 149 -17.34 -7.12 12.71
C VAL A 149 -18.70 -7.82 12.62
N PRO A 150 -19.69 -7.20 11.96
CA PRO A 150 -20.98 -7.85 11.72
C PRO A 150 -20.84 -9.20 11.03
N GLN A 151 -21.76 -10.14 11.31
CA GLN A 151 -21.72 -11.48 10.71
C GLN A 151 -21.75 -11.45 9.18
N SER A 152 -22.42 -10.46 8.58
CA SER A 152 -22.44 -10.20 7.13
C SER A 152 -21.07 -9.82 6.54
N ALA A 153 -20.13 -9.38 7.37
CA ALA A 153 -18.78 -8.97 7.01
C ALA A 153 -17.72 -10.06 7.25
N GLN A 154 -17.98 -10.99 8.18
CA GLN A 154 -17.02 -12.02 8.62
C GLN A 154 -16.43 -12.82 7.46
N GLN A 155 -17.26 -13.31 6.54
CA GLN A 155 -16.81 -14.10 5.39
C GLN A 155 -15.88 -13.29 4.46
N ALA A 156 -16.18 -12.00 4.26
CA ALA A 156 -15.37 -11.12 3.41
C ALA A 156 -14.00 -10.83 4.05
N VAL A 157 -13.98 -10.55 5.36
CA VAL A 157 -12.74 -10.34 6.12
C VAL A 157 -11.87 -11.60 6.12
N GLU A 158 -12.46 -12.78 6.35
CA GLU A 158 -11.74 -14.04 6.35
C GLU A 158 -11.19 -14.38 4.95
N LYS A 159 -11.91 -14.06 3.87
CA LYS A 159 -11.38 -14.18 2.50
C LYS A 159 -10.13 -13.31 2.31
N ARG A 160 -10.18 -12.02 2.71
CA ARG A 160 -9.04 -11.10 2.60
C ARG A 160 -7.84 -11.54 3.44
N LYS A 161 -8.09 -12.08 4.64
CA LYS A 161 -7.05 -12.67 5.48
C LYS A 161 -6.34 -13.83 4.77
N ARG A 162 -7.08 -14.74 4.12
CA ARG A 162 -6.48 -15.87 3.37
C ARG A 162 -5.65 -15.38 2.18
N GLU A 163 -6.14 -14.40 1.43
CA GLU A 163 -5.40 -13.76 0.35
C GLU A 163 -4.10 -13.12 0.87
N PHE A 164 -4.18 -12.35 1.97
CA PHE A 164 -3.00 -11.75 2.60
C PHE A 164 -1.97 -12.81 3.05
N VAL A 165 -2.41 -13.92 3.67
CA VAL A 165 -1.52 -15.03 4.03
C VAL A 165 -0.85 -15.65 2.80
N HIS A 166 -1.58 -15.79 1.68
CA HIS A 166 -1.01 -16.28 0.44
C HIS A 166 0.10 -15.35 -0.09
N TYR A 167 -0.13 -14.03 -0.13
CA TYR A 167 0.87 -13.07 -0.59
C TYR A 167 2.06 -12.95 0.38
N SER A 168 1.85 -13.09 1.70
CA SER A 168 2.94 -13.16 2.69
C SER A 168 3.86 -14.37 2.46
N LYS A 169 3.29 -15.54 2.14
CA LYS A 169 4.05 -16.73 1.76
C LYS A 169 4.81 -16.52 0.44
N ARG A 170 4.17 -15.90 -0.55
CA ARG A 170 4.81 -15.55 -1.83
C ARG A 170 6.02 -14.64 -1.59
N PHE A 171 5.87 -13.56 -0.83
CA PHE A 171 6.97 -12.67 -0.44
C PHE A 171 8.13 -13.43 0.22
N SER A 172 7.82 -14.32 1.17
CA SER A 172 8.83 -15.15 1.83
C SER A 172 9.58 -16.08 0.85
N ASN A 173 8.89 -16.65 -0.13
CA ASN A 173 9.52 -17.45 -1.18
C ASN A 173 10.37 -16.60 -2.12
N THR A 174 9.91 -15.40 -2.48
CA THR A 174 10.68 -14.45 -3.28
C THR A 174 11.98 -14.07 -2.58
N LEU A 175 11.96 -13.82 -1.26
CA LEU A 175 13.18 -13.57 -0.49
C LEU A 175 14.17 -14.75 -0.56
N LYS A 176 13.68 -15.99 -0.46
CA LYS A 176 14.53 -17.19 -0.59
C LYS A 176 15.18 -17.29 -1.98
N THR A 177 14.44 -16.94 -3.03
CA THR A 177 14.96 -16.91 -4.40
C THR A 177 15.97 -15.78 -4.57
N TYR A 178 15.68 -14.59 -4.04
CA TYR A 178 16.56 -13.42 -4.08
C TYR A 178 17.94 -13.71 -3.48
N PHE A 179 18.02 -14.42 -2.36
CA PHE A 179 19.32 -14.80 -1.78
C PHE A 179 20.15 -15.73 -2.68
N LYS A 180 19.57 -16.29 -3.75
CA LYS A 180 20.26 -17.12 -4.75
C LYS A 180 20.55 -16.33 -6.03
N ASP A 181 19.57 -15.61 -6.57
CA ASP A 181 19.64 -14.99 -7.90
C ASP A 181 19.88 -13.47 -7.91
N GLN A 182 19.85 -12.83 -6.73
CA GLN A 182 20.01 -11.39 -6.53
C GLN A 182 19.00 -10.52 -7.31
N ASN A 183 17.83 -11.06 -7.69
CA ASN A 183 16.81 -10.31 -8.41
C ASN A 183 16.01 -9.38 -7.48
N ALA A 184 16.50 -8.15 -7.29
CA ALA A 184 15.90 -7.19 -6.37
C ALA A 184 14.50 -6.73 -6.81
N VAL A 185 14.24 -6.66 -8.11
CA VAL A 185 12.95 -6.18 -8.66
C VAL A 185 11.80 -7.06 -8.19
N GLN A 186 11.98 -8.38 -8.17
CA GLN A 186 10.95 -9.31 -7.73
C GLN A 186 10.61 -9.15 -6.25
N VAL A 187 11.59 -8.82 -5.41
CA VAL A 187 11.37 -8.50 -4.00
C VAL A 187 10.46 -7.27 -3.90
N SER A 188 10.77 -6.19 -4.63
CA SER A 188 9.95 -4.97 -4.66
C SER A 188 8.53 -5.22 -5.16
N VAL A 189 8.35 -6.01 -6.22
CA VAL A 189 7.03 -6.44 -6.72
C VAL A 189 6.22 -7.12 -5.62
N SER A 190 6.80 -8.15 -4.99
CA SER A 190 6.09 -8.93 -3.97
C SER A 190 5.81 -8.13 -2.68
N ALA A 191 6.67 -7.18 -2.32
CA ALA A 191 6.44 -6.25 -1.22
C ALA A 191 5.27 -5.30 -1.51
N ASN A 192 5.23 -4.67 -2.69
CA ASN A 192 4.11 -3.80 -3.09
C ASN A 192 2.78 -4.56 -3.13
N GLN A 193 2.78 -5.81 -3.58
CA GLN A 193 1.58 -6.65 -3.54
C GLN A 193 1.11 -6.87 -2.09
N LEU A 194 2.03 -7.07 -1.15
CA LEU A 194 1.69 -7.24 0.27
C LEU A 194 1.15 -5.96 0.91
N VAL A 195 1.70 -4.79 0.54
CA VAL A 195 1.14 -3.48 0.92
C VAL A 195 -0.29 -3.34 0.39
N PHE A 196 -0.50 -3.66 -0.89
CA PHE A 196 -1.83 -3.59 -1.50
C PHE A 196 -2.85 -4.51 -0.83
N GLN A 197 -2.47 -5.76 -0.49
CA GLN A 197 -3.34 -6.66 0.27
C GLN A 197 -3.70 -6.10 1.65
N THR A 198 -2.77 -5.39 2.29
CA THR A 198 -3.01 -4.70 3.57
C THR A 198 -4.10 -3.63 3.41
N SER A 199 -4.01 -2.76 2.39
CA SER A 199 -5.04 -1.75 2.11
C SER A 199 -6.39 -2.39 1.74
N LEU A 200 -6.41 -3.52 1.03
CA LEU A 200 -7.65 -4.23 0.67
C LEU A 200 -8.41 -4.78 1.89
N ILE A 201 -7.71 -5.21 2.93
CA ILE A 201 -8.34 -5.64 4.19
C ILE A 201 -9.10 -4.46 4.81
N ILE A 202 -8.43 -3.32 4.99
CA ILE A 202 -9.05 -2.11 5.56
C ILE A 202 -10.24 -1.64 4.70
N LYS A 203 -10.05 -1.58 3.38
CA LYS A 203 -11.11 -1.20 2.44
C LYS A 203 -12.33 -2.11 2.58
N THR A 204 -12.12 -3.42 2.69
CA THR A 204 -13.21 -4.40 2.86
C THR A 204 -13.94 -4.19 4.18
N VAL A 205 -13.23 -3.92 5.27
CA VAL A 205 -13.84 -3.60 6.57
C VAL A 205 -14.71 -2.33 6.45
N ASN A 206 -14.15 -1.25 5.89
CA ASN A 206 -14.88 0.01 5.68
C ASN A 206 -16.14 -0.15 4.83
N GLU A 207 -16.06 -0.89 3.72
CA GLU A 207 -17.22 -1.14 2.83
C GLU A 207 -18.34 -1.92 3.54
N LYS A 208 -17.97 -2.79 4.49
CA LYS A 208 -18.93 -3.63 5.21
C LYS A 208 -19.51 -2.97 6.45
N LEU A 209 -18.82 -2.00 7.05
CA LEU A 209 -19.33 -1.22 8.18
C LEU A 209 -20.25 -0.07 7.75
N ARG A 210 -20.14 0.41 6.51
CA ARG A 210 -21.02 1.45 5.96
C ARG A 210 -22.40 0.95 5.51
N ARG A 211 -22.64 -0.36 5.55
CA ARG A 211 -23.89 -1.01 5.13
C ARG A 211 -24.61 -1.58 6.35
#